data_AF-A0A932Z991-F1
#
_entry.id   AF-A0A932Z991-F1
#
_cell.length_a   1.000
_cell.length_b   1.000
_cell.length_c   1.000
_cell.angle_alpha   90.00
_cell.angle_beta   90.00
_cell.angle_gamma   90.00
#
_symmetry.space_group_name_H-M   'P 1'
#
loop_
_entity.id
_entity.type
_entity.pdbx_description
1 polymer ?
#
loop_
_entity_poly.entity_id
_entity_poly.type
_entity_poly.pdbx_seq_one_letter_code
_entity_poly.pdbx_strand_id
1 'polypeptide(L)'
;MSNITTQQLAEILLGIVRAQQAIIDALENSKAGFKSTHFRPMLETASRIRSNRTETLADFPARLLLQTLGRNGPELSQVVADLEALLAQQPSPAAAPDPASANAYAPAADVASLDMTQLP
;
A
#
# COMPACT_ATOMS: atom_id res chain seq x y z
N MET A 1 -20.26 -13.14 -8.62
CA MET A 1 -19.03 -12.69 -7.92
C MET A 1 -19.43 -12.32 -6.51
N SER A 2 -18.91 -13.00 -5.49
CA SER A 2 -19.22 -12.66 -4.10
C SER A 2 -18.54 -11.35 -3.74
N ASN A 3 -19.31 -10.36 -3.29
CA ASN A 3 -18.80 -9.07 -2.85
C ASN A 3 -18.35 -9.20 -1.39
N ILE A 4 -17.05 -9.03 -1.13
CA ILE A 4 -16.48 -9.05 0.22
C ILE A 4 -16.74 -7.72 0.90
N THR A 5 -17.33 -7.74 2.09
CA THR A 5 -17.50 -6.54 2.90
C THR A 5 -16.21 -6.19 3.65
N THR A 6 -16.05 -4.92 4.06
CA THR A 6 -14.89 -4.50 4.87
C THR A 6 -14.79 -5.28 6.18
N GLN A 7 -15.93 -5.64 6.78
CA GLN A 7 -15.98 -6.50 7.96
C GLN A 7 -15.44 -7.90 7.67
N GLN A 8 -15.85 -8.54 6.57
CA GLN A 8 -15.34 -9.86 6.18
C GLN A 8 -13.84 -9.81 5.86
N LEU A 9 -13.38 -8.73 5.23
CA LEU A 9 -11.95 -8.51 5.00
C LEU A 9 -11.19 -8.39 6.32
N ALA A 10 -11.72 -7.64 7.28
CA ALA A 10 -11.13 -7.49 8.61
C ALA A 10 -11.05 -8.83 9.37
N GLU A 11 -12.12 -9.64 9.32
CA GLU A 11 -12.16 -10.97 9.92
C GLU A 11 -11.10 -11.89 9.31
N ILE A 12 -10.96 -11.90 7.98
CA ILE A 12 -9.95 -12.68 7.27
C ILE A 12 -8.55 -12.21 7.65
N LEU A 13 -8.28 -10.90 7.63
CA LEU A 13 -6.98 -10.35 7.99
C LEU A 13 -6.60 -10.67 9.44
N LEU A 14 -7.54 -10.57 10.37
CA LEU A 14 -7.31 -10.92 11.77
C LEU A 14 -7.01 -12.42 11.92
N GLY A 15 -7.70 -13.29 11.17
CA GLY A 15 -7.42 -14.72 11.12
C GLY A 15 -6.01 -15.02 10.60
N ILE A 16 -5.59 -14.36 9.52
CA ILE A 16 -4.23 -14.49 8.95
C ILE A 16 -3.18 -14.05 9.98
N VAL A 17 -3.39 -12.91 10.63
CA VAL A 17 -2.46 -12.36 11.62
C VAL A 17 -2.32 -13.29 12.82
N ARG A 18 -3.42 -13.86 13.33
CA ARG A 18 -3.38 -14.87 14.42
C ARG A 18 -2.61 -16.12 14.01
N ALA A 19 -2.80 -16.61 12.78
CA ALA A 19 -2.04 -17.76 12.27
C ALA A 19 -0.54 -17.45 12.16
N GLN A 20 -0.18 -16.27 11.67
CA GLN A 20 1.22 -15.82 11.58
C GLN A 20 1.86 -15.64 12.96
N GLN A 21 1.11 -15.10 13.92
CA GLN A 21 1.56 -15.00 15.31
C GLN A 21 1.86 -16.39 15.90
N ALA A 22 0.96 -17.36 15.71
CA ALA A 22 1.19 -18.72 16.19
C ALA A 22 2.45 -19.38 15.57
N ILE A 23 2.74 -19.09 14.30
CA ILE A 23 3.98 -19.54 13.64
C ILE A 23 5.21 -18.89 14.30
N ILE A 24 5.17 -17.59 14.56
CA ILE A 24 6.27 -16.88 15.23
C ILE A 24 6.49 -17.46 16.62
N ASP A 25 5.43 -17.63 17.40
CA ASP A 25 5.50 -18.19 18.75
C ASP A 25 6.06 -19.63 18.75
N ALA A 26 5.67 -20.46 17.78
CA ALA A 26 6.22 -21.80 17.61
C ALA A 26 7.72 -21.78 17.28
N LEU A 27 8.16 -20.85 16.43
CA LEU A 27 9.57 -20.71 16.09
C LEU A 27 10.40 -20.20 17.28
N GLU A 28 9.90 -19.24 18.05
CA GLU A 28 10.55 -18.76 19.28
C GLU A 28 10.72 -19.89 20.31
N ASN A 29 9.71 -20.75 20.46
CA ASN A 29 9.76 -21.89 21.36
C ASN A 29 10.63 -23.05 20.83
N SER A 30 10.87 -23.13 19.52
CA SER A 30 11.63 -24.24 18.91
C SER A 30 13.13 -24.19 19.17
N LYS A 31 13.71 -23.01 19.41
CA LYS A 31 15.16 -22.84 19.59
C LYS A 31 15.48 -21.75 20.61
N ALA A 32 16.17 -22.14 21.67
CA ALA A 32 16.69 -21.19 22.67
C ALA A 32 17.56 -20.12 21.99
N GLY A 33 17.20 -18.85 22.18
CA GLY A 33 17.91 -17.69 21.62
C GLY A 33 17.37 -17.17 20.28
N PHE A 34 16.44 -17.87 19.63
CA PHE A 34 15.71 -17.34 18.48
C PHE A 34 14.55 -16.46 18.98
N LYS A 35 14.85 -15.18 19.23
CA LYS A 35 13.90 -14.23 19.82
C LYS A 35 13.31 -13.28 18.77
N SER A 36 12.24 -12.60 19.14
CA SER A 36 11.56 -11.50 18.42
C SER A 36 12.48 -10.45 17.78
N THR A 37 13.73 -10.36 18.23
CA THR A 37 14.82 -9.56 17.63
C THR A 37 14.96 -9.78 16.12
N HIS A 38 14.68 -10.98 15.59
CA HIS A 38 14.80 -11.25 14.15
C HIS A 38 13.57 -10.85 13.34
N PHE A 39 12.36 -11.04 13.90
CA PHE A 39 11.11 -10.81 13.18
C PHE A 39 10.68 -9.36 13.17
N ARG A 40 10.82 -8.67 14.31
CA ARG A 40 10.37 -7.30 14.46
C ARG A 40 10.95 -6.33 13.43
N PRO A 41 12.27 -6.29 13.14
CA PRO A 41 12.80 -5.38 12.13
C PRO A 41 12.33 -5.71 10.71
N MET A 42 12.08 -6.98 10.40
CA MET A 42 11.52 -7.41 9.11
C MET A 42 10.08 -6.92 8.95
N LEU A 43 9.27 -7.04 10.01
CA LEU A 43 7.90 -6.53 10.03
C LEU A 43 7.85 -5.00 10.02
N GLU A 44 8.77 -4.31 10.71
CA GLU A 44 8.91 -2.84 10.63
C GLU A 44 9.23 -2.37 9.20
N THR A 45 10.01 -3.16 8.46
CA THR A 45 10.33 -2.90 7.05
C THR A 45 9.11 -3.13 6.16
N ALA A 46 8.45 -4.29 6.30
CA ALA A 46 7.27 -4.66 5.51
C ALA A 46 6.07 -3.73 5.77
N SER A 47 5.89 -3.27 7.01
CA SER A 47 4.83 -2.34 7.41
C SER A 47 5.05 -0.91 6.96
N ARG A 48 6.26 -0.59 6.47
CA ARG A 48 6.69 0.78 6.14
C ARG A 48 6.41 1.79 7.24
N ILE A 49 6.35 1.38 8.51
CA ILE A 49 5.92 2.24 9.62
C ILE A 49 6.86 3.42 9.86
N ARG A 50 8.12 3.31 9.42
CA ARG A 50 9.12 4.39 9.45
C ARG A 50 9.29 5.11 8.10
N SER A 51 8.43 4.84 7.12
CA SER A 51 8.48 5.49 5.82
C SER A 51 7.69 6.80 5.83
N ASN A 52 8.17 7.80 5.10
CA ASN A 52 7.43 9.05 4.84
C ASN A 52 6.37 8.89 3.73
N ARG A 53 6.01 7.64 3.38
CA ARG A 53 4.99 7.35 2.37
C ARG A 53 3.65 7.10 3.04
N THR A 54 2.57 7.43 2.32
CA THR A 54 1.22 7.06 2.73
C THR A 54 1.11 5.55 2.88
N GLU A 55 0.40 5.13 3.93
CA GLU A 55 0.10 3.73 4.18
C GLU A 55 -0.74 3.15 3.04
N THR A 56 -0.46 1.90 2.67
CA THR A 56 -1.24 1.16 1.69
C THR A 56 -1.84 -0.09 2.30
N LEU A 57 -2.89 -0.63 1.67
CA LEU A 57 -3.48 -1.93 2.06
C LEU A 57 -2.46 -3.07 2.10
N ALA A 58 -1.41 -3.01 1.30
CA ALA A 58 -0.36 -4.03 1.28
C ALA A 58 0.54 -3.99 2.53
N ASP A 59 0.69 -2.82 3.14
CA ASP A 59 1.52 -2.63 4.34
C ASP A 59 0.75 -2.99 5.63
N PHE A 60 -0.59 -2.93 5.56
CA PHE A 60 -1.50 -3.05 6.71
C PHE A 60 -1.38 -4.38 7.48
N PRO A 61 -1.29 -5.58 6.86
CA PRO A 61 -1.16 -6.83 7.59
C PRO A 61 0.10 -6.89 8.47
N ALA A 62 1.21 -6.32 8.00
CA ALA A 62 2.45 -6.26 8.79
C ALA A 62 2.32 -5.32 10.00
N ARG A 63 1.57 -4.22 9.87
CA ARG A 63 1.25 -3.32 11.00
C ARG A 63 0.37 -4.00 12.03
N LEU A 64 -0.66 -4.71 11.57
CA LEU A 64 -1.53 -5.55 12.40
C LEU A 64 -0.70 -6.56 13.20
N LEU A 65 0.17 -7.32 12.54
CA LEU A 65 1.02 -8.31 13.20
C LEU A 65 1.96 -7.65 14.23
N LEU A 66 2.56 -6.50 13.93
CA LEU A 66 3.36 -5.74 14.89
C LEU A 66 2.59 -5.34 16.16
N GLN A 67 1.29 -5.05 16.06
CA GLN A 67 0.45 -4.73 17.22
C GLN A 67 0.24 -5.95 18.13
N THR A 68 0.20 -7.16 17.56
CA THR A 68 0.01 -8.41 18.32
C THR A 68 1.27 -8.90 19.07
N LEU A 69 2.46 -8.52 18.61
CA LEU A 69 3.75 -9.03 19.13
C LEU A 69 4.17 -8.51 20.52
N GLY A 70 3.30 -7.82 21.25
CA GLY A 70 3.62 -7.34 22.60
C GLY A 70 2.43 -6.98 23.48
N ARG A 71 1.21 -7.29 23.04
CA ARG A 71 -0.06 -6.91 23.67
C ARG A 71 -1.17 -7.88 23.25
N ASN A 72 -2.34 -7.77 23.86
CA ASN A 72 -3.56 -8.27 23.21
C ASN A 72 -3.71 -7.55 21.85
N GLY A 73 -3.92 -8.33 20.79
CA GLY A 73 -4.09 -7.80 19.43
C GLY A 73 -5.29 -6.86 19.29
N PRO A 74 -5.40 -6.14 18.16
CA PRO A 74 -6.50 -5.21 17.94
C PRO A 74 -7.85 -5.92 17.83
N GLU A 75 -8.90 -5.26 18.32
CA GLU A 75 -10.29 -5.71 18.22
C GLU A 75 -10.81 -5.56 16.78
N LEU A 76 -11.78 -6.41 16.39
CA LEU A 76 -12.34 -6.41 15.03
C LEU A 76 -12.86 -5.04 14.60
N SER A 77 -13.56 -4.34 15.49
CA SER A 77 -14.11 -3.00 15.23
C SER A 77 -13.03 -1.96 14.91
N GLN A 78 -11.88 -2.04 15.58
CA GLN A 78 -10.74 -1.16 15.29
C GLN A 78 -10.17 -1.44 13.91
N VAL A 79 -10.00 -2.73 13.56
CA VAL A 79 -9.47 -3.13 12.25
C VAL A 79 -10.39 -2.70 11.12
N VAL A 80 -11.71 -2.79 11.31
CA VAL A 80 -12.69 -2.29 10.35
C VAL A 80 -12.55 -0.78 10.16
N ALA A 81 -12.49 0.00 11.24
CA ALA A 81 -12.34 1.46 11.16
C ALA A 81 -11.04 1.86 10.45
N ASP A 82 -9.93 1.19 10.75
CA ASP A 82 -8.63 1.44 10.11
C ASP A 82 -8.67 1.10 8.61
N LEU A 83 -9.30 -0.02 8.22
CA LEU A 83 -9.49 -0.39 6.82
C LEU A 83 -10.35 0.62 6.07
N GLU A 84 -11.44 1.09 6.67
CA GLU A 84 -12.31 2.11 6.06
C GLU A 84 -11.54 3.42 5.85
N ALA A 85 -10.78 3.85 6.85
CA ALA A 85 -9.94 5.05 6.74
C ALA A 85 -8.88 4.91 5.64
N LEU A 86 -8.25 3.73 5.53
CA LEU A 86 -7.23 3.43 4.54
C LEU A 86 -7.81 3.36 3.12
N LEU A 87 -8.97 2.74 2.96
CA LEU A 87 -9.72 2.66 1.71
C LEU A 87 -10.21 4.03 1.25
N ALA A 88 -10.63 4.89 2.19
CA ALA A 88 -11.05 6.26 1.89
C ALA A 88 -9.89 7.18 1.45
N GLN A 89 -8.67 6.90 1.92
CA GLN A 89 -7.47 7.65 1.55
C GLN A 89 -6.85 7.19 0.24
N GLN A 90 -7.27 6.04 -0.30
CA GLN A 90 -6.74 5.55 -1.56
C GLN A 90 -7.19 6.49 -2.69
N PRO A 91 -6.26 7.14 -3.41
CA PRO A 91 -6.64 7.92 -4.57
C PRO A 91 -7.34 6.98 -5.55
N SER A 92 -8.62 7.27 -5.84
CA SER A 92 -9.35 6.58 -6.91
C SER A 92 -8.46 6.64 -8.15
N PRO A 93 -8.23 5.51 -8.86
CA PRO A 93 -7.41 5.54 -10.07
C PRO A 93 -8.00 6.62 -10.97
N ALA A 94 -7.23 7.69 -11.15
CA ALA A 94 -7.69 8.87 -11.87
C ALA A 94 -8.19 8.42 -13.24
N ALA A 95 -9.39 8.88 -13.60
CA ALA A 95 -9.85 8.81 -14.98
C ALA A 95 -8.71 9.27 -15.89
N ALA A 96 -8.44 8.49 -16.94
CA ALA A 96 -7.38 8.76 -17.90
C ALA A 96 -7.43 10.25 -18.31
N PRO A 97 -6.27 10.92 -18.46
CA PRO A 97 -6.25 12.30 -18.92
C PRO A 97 -7.01 12.40 -20.24
N ASP A 98 -7.99 13.29 -20.29
CA ASP A 98 -8.80 13.55 -21.47
C ASP A 98 -7.87 13.93 -22.63
N PRO A 99 -7.93 13.24 -23.79
CA PRO A 99 -7.05 13.53 -24.93
C PRO A 99 -7.24 14.94 -25.51
N ALA A 100 -8.30 15.66 -25.11
CA ALA A 100 -8.60 17.02 -25.54
C ALA A 100 -7.58 18.07 -25.04
N SER A 101 -6.89 17.84 -23.92
CA SER A 101 -5.92 18.81 -23.38
C SER A 101 -4.55 18.75 -24.08
N ALA A 102 -4.26 17.70 -24.86
CA ALA A 102 -2.99 17.55 -25.57
C ALA A 102 -2.85 18.45 -26.81
N ASN A 103 -3.97 18.94 -27.38
CA ASN A 103 -3.96 19.76 -28.59
C ASN A 103 -3.78 21.28 -28.35
N ALA A 104 -3.75 21.74 -27.10
CA ALA A 104 -3.64 23.17 -26.79
C ALA A 104 -2.20 23.71 -26.81
N TYR A 105 -1.19 22.84 -26.95
CA TYR A 105 0.23 23.21 -26.90
C TYR A 105 1.00 22.80 -28.15
N ALA A 106 0.47 23.11 -29.34
CA ALA A 106 1.27 23.14 -30.56
C ALA A 106 1.62 24.61 -30.88
N PRO A 107 2.89 25.03 -30.81
CA PRO A 107 3.27 26.34 -31.33
C PRO A 107 3.12 26.30 -32.86
N ALA A 108 2.52 27.35 -33.41
CA ALA A 108 2.34 27.49 -34.85
C ALA A 108 3.71 27.44 -35.55
N ALA A 109 3.93 26.42 -36.38
CA ALA A 109 5.09 26.33 -37.22
C ALA A 109 5.04 27.46 -38.27
N ASP A 110 6.00 28.36 -38.15
CA ASP A 110 6.28 29.47 -39.05
C ASP A 110 6.57 28.93 -40.47
N VAL A 111 5.62 29.12 -41.38
CA VAL A 111 5.70 28.68 -42.79
C VAL A 111 6.42 29.68 -43.70
N ALA A 112 7.16 30.65 -43.15
CA ALA A 112 7.75 31.75 -43.94
C ALA A 112 9.24 31.60 -44.31
N SER A 113 9.95 30.51 -44.00
CA SER A 113 11.41 30.41 -44.20
C SER A 113 11.90 29.54 -45.38
N LEU A 114 11.07 29.26 -46.38
CA LEU A 114 11.44 28.43 -47.54
C LEU A 114 11.37 29.20 -48.87
N ASP A 115 12.23 30.20 -49.09
CA ASP A 115 12.69 30.59 -50.44
C ASP A 115 13.77 31.69 -50.33
N MET A 116 15.06 31.37 -50.50
CA MET A 116 16.12 32.30 -50.98
C MET A 116 17.48 31.59 -50.90
N THR A 117 17.71 30.56 -51.72
CA THR A 117 19.07 30.13 -52.08
C THR A 117 19.03 29.28 -53.35
N GLN A 118 18.61 29.89 -54.45
CA GLN A 118 19.17 29.58 -55.77
C GLN A 118 19.38 30.89 -56.52
N LEU A 119 20.65 31.18 -56.82
CA LEU A 119 21.08 32.28 -57.67
C LEU A 119 21.92 31.65 -58.80
N PRO A 120 21.77 32.09 -60.06
CA PRO A 120 22.50 31.59 -61.22
C PRO A 120 23.98 32.01 -61.25
#